data_AF-A3JI54-F1
#
_entry.id   AF-A3JI54-F1
#
_cell.length_a   1.000
_cell.length_b   1.000
_cell.length_c   1.000
_cell.angle_alpha   90.00
_cell.angle_beta   90.00
_cell.angle_gamma   90.00
#
_symmetry.space_group_name_H-M   'P 1'
#
loop_
_entity.id
_entity.type
_entity.pdbx_description
1 polymer ?
#
loop_
_entity_poly.entity_id
_entity_poly.type
_entity_poly.pdbx_seq_one_letter_code
_entity_poly.pdbx_strand_id
1 'polypeptide(L)'
;MVGGAVFGPTVKRVLDTDPDIDAVRNMESPRELQDAYYELVKGLPAIVQGSGPRHIYVMFDPNCPVCHTYYSQVSNDVASGRVTVHWLPAIIFADQRSSLTVSAALAASVNSDDGGVGMLKRVMTEPGFINAIDQSDRVPALTPFMEPVLKNTAVMAMAKAETPLLIFQTSEGGLSISGGIPVGGYIGTIGAKNP
;
A
#
# COMPACT_ATOMS: atom_id res chain seq x y z
N MET A 1 4.49 -25.57 0.67
CA MET A 1 5.05 -24.57 -0.27
C MET A 1 4.15 -24.46 -1.50
N VAL A 2 2.98 -23.83 -1.39
CA VAL A 2 1.97 -23.77 -2.50
C VAL A 2 1.58 -22.32 -2.87
N GLY A 3 2.01 -21.31 -2.10
CA GLY A 3 1.55 -19.91 -2.28
C GLY A 3 2.21 -19.14 -3.44
N GLY A 4 3.54 -19.19 -3.56
CA GLY A 4 4.27 -18.28 -4.47
C GLY A 4 4.00 -18.48 -5.96
N ALA A 5 3.85 -19.73 -6.43
CA ALA A 5 3.65 -20.04 -7.85
C ALA A 5 2.23 -19.73 -8.35
N VAL A 6 1.23 -19.74 -7.47
CA VAL A 6 -0.19 -19.47 -7.80
C VAL A 6 -0.50 -17.97 -7.72
N PHE A 7 0.26 -17.23 -6.91
CA PHE A 7 0.05 -15.81 -6.70
C PHE A 7 0.39 -14.98 -7.96
N GLY A 8 1.52 -15.26 -8.63
CA GLY A 8 1.90 -14.59 -9.88
C GLY A 8 0.83 -14.65 -10.98
N PRO A 9 0.28 -15.83 -11.32
CA PRO A 9 -0.85 -15.96 -12.24
C PRO A 9 -2.11 -15.20 -11.80
N THR A 10 -2.36 -15.10 -10.49
CA THR A 10 -3.53 -14.39 -9.97
C THR A 10 -3.38 -12.88 -10.13
N VAL A 11 -2.22 -12.32 -9.77
CA VAL A 11 -1.91 -10.90 -10.01
C VAL A 11 -1.92 -10.60 -11.50
N LYS A 12 -1.34 -11.48 -12.34
CA LYS A 12 -1.41 -11.34 -13.79
C LYS A 12 -2.84 -11.29 -14.31
N ARG A 13 -3.73 -12.15 -13.80
CA ARG A 13 -5.15 -12.11 -14.18
C ARG A 13 -5.78 -10.76 -13.84
N VAL A 14 -5.53 -10.22 -12.64
CA VAL A 14 -6.04 -8.89 -12.27
C VAL A 14 -5.50 -7.83 -13.22
N LEU A 15 -4.19 -7.83 -13.50
CA LEU A 15 -3.58 -6.93 -14.49
C LEU A 15 -4.21 -7.04 -15.88
N ASP A 16 -4.67 -8.23 -16.29
CA ASP A 16 -5.22 -8.47 -17.63
C ASP A 16 -6.74 -8.21 -17.72
N THR A 17 -7.46 -8.14 -16.59
CA THR A 17 -8.94 -8.15 -16.59
C THR A 17 -9.60 -7.05 -15.76
N ASP A 18 -8.85 -6.34 -14.90
CA ASP A 18 -9.40 -5.24 -14.11
C ASP A 18 -9.64 -4.01 -15.02
N PRO A 19 -10.89 -3.52 -15.11
CA PRO A 19 -11.24 -2.44 -16.04
C PRO A 19 -10.59 -1.10 -15.69
N ASP A 20 -10.29 -0.85 -14.41
CA ASP A 20 -9.63 0.40 -14.01
C ASP A 20 -8.16 0.38 -14.44
N ILE A 21 -7.51 -0.78 -14.31
CA ILE A 21 -6.14 -1.00 -14.81
C ILE A 21 -6.09 -0.89 -16.34
N ASP A 22 -7.05 -1.47 -17.04
CA ASP A 22 -7.15 -1.38 -18.50
C ASP A 22 -7.34 0.09 -18.95
N ALA A 23 -8.22 0.83 -18.29
CA ALA A 23 -8.42 2.25 -18.56
C ALA A 23 -7.12 3.06 -18.44
N VAL A 24 -6.34 2.87 -17.37
CA VAL A 24 -5.05 3.55 -17.19
C VAL A 24 -4.03 3.18 -18.27
N ARG A 25 -3.98 1.90 -18.69
CA ARG A 25 -3.02 1.41 -19.70
C ARG A 25 -3.31 1.94 -21.10
N ASN A 26 -4.56 2.27 -21.38
CA ASN A 26 -4.99 2.79 -22.67
C ASN A 26 -4.85 4.32 -22.79
N MET A 27 -4.24 5.00 -21.81
CA MET A 27 -3.93 6.42 -21.90
C MET A 27 -2.86 6.71 -22.95
N GLU A 28 -3.13 7.68 -23.83
CA GLU A 28 -2.28 7.96 -25.00
C GLU A 28 -1.06 8.82 -24.65
N SER A 29 -1.21 9.77 -23.73
CA SER A 29 -0.10 10.64 -23.33
C SER A 29 0.54 10.23 -21.99
N PRO A 30 1.86 10.42 -21.82
CA PRO A 30 2.55 10.12 -20.56
C PRO A 30 1.97 10.87 -19.35
N ARG A 31 1.41 12.06 -19.55
CA ARG A 31 0.82 12.86 -18.48
C ARG A 31 -0.55 12.32 -18.06
N GLU A 32 -1.43 12.04 -19.02
CA GLU A 32 -2.73 11.42 -18.72
C GLU A 32 -2.55 10.06 -18.06
N LEU A 33 -1.54 9.27 -18.47
CA LEU A 33 -1.22 8.01 -17.83
C LEU A 33 -0.82 8.19 -16.36
N GLN A 34 0.02 9.18 -16.04
CA GLN A 34 0.41 9.47 -14.66
C GLN A 34 -0.77 9.96 -13.82
N ASP A 35 -1.58 10.87 -14.37
CA ASP A 35 -2.75 11.41 -13.68
C ASP A 35 -3.79 10.30 -13.43
N ALA A 36 -4.07 9.46 -14.43
CA ALA A 36 -4.99 8.34 -14.32
C ALA A 36 -4.49 7.27 -13.34
N TYR A 37 -3.20 6.94 -13.37
CA TYR A 37 -2.60 6.04 -12.38
C TYR A 37 -2.73 6.60 -10.96
N TYR A 38 -2.48 7.91 -10.78
CA TYR A 38 -2.60 8.53 -9.46
C TYR A 38 -4.04 8.53 -8.96
N GLU A 39 -5.02 8.84 -9.82
CA GLU A 39 -6.44 8.74 -9.46
C GLU A 39 -6.87 7.31 -9.13
N LEU A 40 -6.37 6.30 -9.86
CA LEU A 40 -6.58 4.90 -9.51
C LEU A 40 -6.04 4.59 -8.11
N VAL A 41 -4.80 4.97 -7.82
CA VAL A 41 -4.17 4.75 -6.49
C VAL A 41 -4.97 5.44 -5.38
N LYS A 42 -5.47 6.66 -5.61
CA LYS A 42 -6.30 7.40 -4.64
C LYS A 42 -7.63 6.70 -4.34
N GLY A 43 -8.17 5.94 -5.30
CA GLY A 43 -9.42 5.20 -5.15
C GLY A 43 -9.27 3.84 -4.45
N LEU A 44 -8.05 3.37 -4.22
CA LEU A 44 -7.82 2.07 -3.58
C LEU A 44 -8.10 2.12 -2.07
N PRO A 45 -8.58 1.01 -1.48
CA PRO A 45 -8.82 0.92 -0.04
C PRO A 45 -7.50 1.00 0.73
N ALA A 46 -7.43 1.92 1.69
CA ALA A 46 -6.23 2.22 2.46
C ALA A 46 -6.54 2.46 3.94
N ILE A 47 -5.63 2.03 4.82
CA ILE A 47 -5.64 2.44 6.22
C ILE A 47 -5.07 3.85 6.28
N VAL A 48 -5.89 4.83 6.66
CA VAL A 48 -5.50 6.25 6.66
C VAL A 48 -4.93 6.64 8.03
N GLN A 49 -3.70 7.16 8.05
CA GLN A 49 -3.00 7.57 9.26
C GLN A 49 -2.61 9.05 9.20
N GLY A 50 -3.10 9.83 10.17
CA GLY A 50 -2.83 11.27 10.27
C GLY A 50 -3.89 12.14 9.60
N SER A 51 -3.65 13.44 9.63
CA SER A 51 -4.57 14.47 9.12
C SER A 51 -3.86 15.66 8.47
N GLY A 52 -2.57 15.50 8.14
CA GLY A 52 -1.79 16.54 7.48
C GLY A 52 -2.15 16.77 6.01
N PRO A 53 -1.82 17.95 5.44
CA PRO A 53 -2.24 18.32 4.10
C PRO A 53 -1.47 17.63 2.97
N ARG A 54 -0.35 16.97 3.29
CA ARG A 54 0.50 16.26 2.32
C ARG A 54 0.13 14.78 2.31
N HIS A 55 -0.42 14.30 1.21
CA HIS A 55 -0.88 12.91 1.10
C HIS A 55 0.19 12.02 0.47
N ILE A 56 0.45 10.88 1.10
CA ILE A 56 1.37 9.84 0.61
C ILE A 56 0.61 8.54 0.56
N TYR A 57 0.67 7.85 -0.58
CA TYR A 57 0.12 6.51 -0.76
C TYR A 57 1.27 5.51 -0.70
N VAL A 58 1.17 4.53 0.18
CA VAL A 58 2.27 3.61 0.49
C VAL A 58 1.77 2.19 0.29
N MET A 59 2.22 1.55 -0.78
CA MET A 59 2.01 0.13 -0.98
C MET A 59 3.09 -0.64 -0.24
N PHE A 60 2.70 -1.58 0.62
CA PHE A 60 3.63 -2.25 1.53
C PHE A 60 3.28 -3.73 1.71
N ASP A 61 4.31 -4.55 1.98
CA ASP A 61 4.15 -5.92 2.44
C ASP A 61 4.43 -5.98 3.95
N PRO A 62 3.60 -6.66 4.76
CA PRO A 62 3.72 -6.70 6.21
C PRO A 62 5.00 -7.39 6.70
N ASN A 63 5.68 -8.20 5.88
CA ASN A 63 6.97 -8.82 6.25
C ASN A 63 8.19 -8.03 5.75
N CYS A 64 8.00 -6.89 5.07
CA CYS A 64 9.11 -6.12 4.48
C CYS A 64 9.85 -5.27 5.52
N PRO A 65 11.14 -5.57 5.86
CA PRO A 65 11.87 -4.85 6.89
C PRO A 65 12.01 -3.34 6.63
N VAL A 66 12.11 -2.96 5.35
CA VAL A 66 12.18 -1.56 4.95
C VAL A 66 10.84 -0.84 5.18
N CYS A 67 9.71 -1.54 5.04
CA CYS A 67 8.38 -0.98 5.36
C CYS A 67 8.25 -0.66 6.86
N HIS A 68 8.71 -1.56 7.74
CA HIS A 68 8.75 -1.31 9.19
C HIS A 68 9.62 -0.09 9.55
N THR A 69 10.77 0.02 8.87
CA THR A 69 11.69 1.15 9.06
C THR A 69 11.04 2.45 8.59
N TYR A 70 10.42 2.43 7.41
CA TYR A 70 9.70 3.57 6.86
C TYR A 70 8.54 4.01 7.77
N TYR A 71 7.72 3.06 8.26
CA TYR A 71 6.64 3.32 9.21
C TYR A 71 7.16 4.09 10.44
N SER A 72 8.27 3.63 11.02
CA SER A 72 8.88 4.30 12.18
C SER A 72 9.34 5.72 11.87
N GLN A 73 9.92 5.96 10.68
CA GLN A 73 10.38 7.28 10.27
C GLN A 73 9.22 8.25 10.01
N VAL A 74 8.22 7.83 9.23
CA VAL A 74 7.09 8.69 8.86
C VAL A 74 6.12 8.95 10.02
N SER A 75 6.12 8.09 11.04
CA SER A 75 5.25 8.25 12.23
C SER A 75 5.43 9.62 12.92
N ASN A 76 6.63 10.20 12.89
CA ASN A 76 6.88 11.54 13.44
C ASN A 76 6.24 12.65 12.59
N ASP A 77 6.26 12.51 11.26
CA ASP A 77 5.59 13.44 10.35
C ASP A 77 4.07 13.36 10.49
N VAL A 78 3.53 12.15 10.65
CA VAL A 78 2.12 11.91 10.93
C VAL A 78 1.71 12.56 12.26
N ALA A 79 2.46 12.28 13.33
CA ALA A 79 2.15 12.80 14.67
C ALA A 79 2.24 14.33 14.75
N SER A 80 3.11 14.95 13.95
CA SER A 80 3.23 16.40 13.85
C SER A 80 2.23 17.04 12.88
N GLY A 81 1.31 16.27 12.29
CA GLY A 81 0.29 16.78 11.37
C GLY A 81 0.87 17.25 10.03
N ARG A 82 2.10 16.85 9.68
CA ARG A 82 2.74 17.26 8.41
C ARG A 82 2.20 16.51 7.22
N VAL A 83 1.81 15.24 7.42
CA VAL A 83 1.38 14.32 6.37
C VAL A 83 0.13 13.53 6.78
N THR A 84 -0.57 13.02 5.77
CA THR A 84 -1.54 11.94 5.86
C THR A 84 -1.02 10.78 5.03
N VAL A 85 -0.85 9.62 5.64
CA VAL A 85 -0.36 8.41 4.96
C VAL A 85 -1.51 7.45 4.72
N HIS A 86 -1.69 7.05 3.47
CA HIS A 86 -2.63 6.03 3.03
C HIS A 86 -1.87 4.73 2.86
N TRP A 87 -2.04 3.80 3.80
CA TRP A 87 -1.34 2.52 3.80
C TRP A 87 -2.15 1.47 3.04
N LEU A 88 -1.61 0.99 1.93
CA LEU A 88 -2.23 0.02 1.03
C LEU A 88 -1.52 -1.33 1.17
N PRO A 89 -2.13 -2.33 1.84
CA PRO A 89 -1.53 -3.65 1.94
C PRO A 89 -1.39 -4.27 0.55
N ALA A 90 -0.18 -4.74 0.25
CA ALA A 90 0.22 -5.42 -0.98
C ALA A 90 1.06 -6.65 -0.61
N ILE A 91 1.49 -7.41 -1.61
CA ILE A 91 2.27 -8.63 -1.42
C ILE A 91 3.48 -8.61 -2.35
N ILE A 92 4.67 -8.76 -1.78
CA ILE A 92 5.92 -8.99 -2.50
C ILE A 92 6.53 -10.35 -2.14
N PHE A 93 6.29 -10.86 -0.92
CA PHE A 93 6.78 -12.16 -0.46
C PHE A 93 5.68 -13.22 -0.49
N ALA A 94 5.16 -13.55 -1.67
CA ALA A 94 4.04 -14.48 -1.83
C ALA A 94 4.34 -15.94 -1.40
N ASP A 95 5.61 -16.30 -1.24
CA ASP A 95 6.06 -17.56 -0.67
C ASP A 95 5.92 -17.60 0.86
N GLN A 96 5.87 -16.44 1.51
CA GLN A 96 5.58 -16.28 2.93
C GLN A 96 4.07 -16.18 3.14
N ARG A 97 3.48 -17.22 3.75
CA ARG A 97 2.03 -17.26 4.04
C ARG A 97 1.54 -16.04 4.81
N SER A 98 2.34 -15.53 5.74
CA SER A 98 2.02 -14.34 6.54
C SER A 98 1.85 -13.07 5.70
N SER A 99 2.54 -12.93 4.55
CA SER A 99 2.30 -11.79 3.64
C SER A 99 0.89 -11.82 3.07
N LEU A 100 0.34 -13.00 2.82
CA LEU A 100 -1.04 -13.15 2.35
C LEU A 100 -2.04 -12.87 3.48
N THR A 101 -1.91 -13.58 4.58
CA THR A 101 -2.90 -13.57 5.67
C THR A 101 -2.94 -12.23 6.40
N VAL A 102 -1.78 -11.62 6.67
CA VAL A 102 -1.71 -10.34 7.38
C VAL A 102 -2.11 -9.18 6.47
N SER A 103 -1.77 -9.20 5.17
CA SER A 103 -2.28 -8.18 4.24
C SER A 103 -3.80 -8.25 4.09
N ALA A 104 -4.39 -9.45 4.05
CA ALA A 104 -5.85 -9.60 4.04
C ALA A 104 -6.48 -9.11 5.35
N ALA A 105 -5.85 -9.37 6.49
CA ALA A 105 -6.32 -8.91 7.79
C ALA A 105 -6.27 -7.37 7.90
N LEU A 106 -5.22 -6.75 7.38
CA LEU A 106 -5.12 -5.30 7.27
C LEU A 106 -6.17 -4.74 6.31
N ALA A 107 -6.38 -5.36 5.15
CA ALA A 107 -7.42 -4.95 4.21
C ALA A 107 -8.83 -5.04 4.84
N ALA A 108 -9.10 -6.05 5.68
CA ALA A 108 -10.34 -6.16 6.44
C ALA A 108 -10.55 -5.00 7.42
N SER A 109 -9.47 -4.38 7.89
CA SER A 109 -9.49 -3.28 8.86
C SER A 109 -9.61 -1.88 8.25
N VAL A 110 -9.56 -1.74 6.90
CA VAL A 110 -9.56 -0.44 6.20
C VAL A 110 -10.75 0.45 6.59
N ASN A 111 -11.93 -0.14 6.81
CA ASN A 111 -13.15 0.59 7.18
C ASN A 111 -13.39 0.64 8.69
N SER A 112 -12.41 0.26 9.50
CA SER A 112 -12.53 0.27 10.96
C SER A 112 -11.80 1.49 11.52
N ASP A 113 -12.54 2.56 11.84
CA ASP A 113 -12.06 3.88 12.32
C ASP A 113 -10.65 3.83 12.94
N ASP A 114 -10.56 3.57 14.25
CA ASP A 114 -9.28 3.47 14.97
C ASP A 114 -8.65 2.06 14.89
N GLY A 115 -9.46 1.06 14.53
CA GLY A 115 -9.07 -0.35 14.51
C GLY A 115 -7.97 -0.64 13.48
N GLY A 116 -8.07 -0.03 12.29
CA GLY A 116 -7.09 -0.22 11.22
C GLY A 116 -5.72 0.35 11.54
N VAL A 117 -5.67 1.59 12.06
CA VAL A 117 -4.41 2.23 12.46
C VAL A 117 -3.77 1.50 13.64
N GLY A 118 -4.58 1.07 14.61
CA GLY A 118 -4.10 0.25 15.72
C GLY A 118 -3.48 -1.07 15.25
N MET A 119 -4.16 -1.77 14.34
CA MET A 119 -3.66 -3.03 13.77
C MET A 119 -2.37 -2.82 12.97
N LEU A 120 -2.33 -1.81 12.11
CA LEU A 120 -1.15 -1.44 11.33
C LEU A 120 0.05 -1.17 12.24
N LYS A 121 -0.12 -0.37 13.29
CA LYS A 121 0.94 -0.08 14.27
C LYS A 121 1.53 -1.37 14.83
N ARG A 122 0.68 -2.28 15.30
CA ARG A 122 1.13 -3.55 15.89
C ARG A 122 1.85 -4.43 14.89
N VAL A 123 1.34 -4.54 13.65
CA VAL A 123 2.04 -5.25 12.57
C VAL A 123 3.42 -4.65 12.33
N MET A 124 3.52 -3.32 12.32
CA MET A 124 4.75 -2.62 11.99
C MET A 124 5.77 -2.56 13.13
N THR A 125 5.36 -2.69 14.39
CA THR A 125 6.27 -2.44 15.53
C THR A 125 6.35 -3.54 16.56
N GLU A 126 5.38 -4.46 16.65
CA GLU A 126 5.36 -5.51 17.67
C GLU A 126 5.96 -6.83 17.13
N PRO A 127 7.11 -7.29 17.65
CA PRO A 127 7.65 -8.59 17.29
C PRO A 127 6.65 -9.71 17.56
N GLY A 128 6.50 -10.63 16.61
CA GLY A 128 5.62 -11.79 16.75
C GLY A 128 4.14 -11.53 16.46
N PHE A 129 3.70 -10.28 16.29
CA PHE A 129 2.28 -9.99 16.02
C PHE A 129 1.82 -10.50 14.64
N ILE A 130 2.69 -10.42 13.63
CA ILE A 130 2.48 -11.03 12.31
C ILE A 130 2.17 -12.53 12.45
N ASN A 131 2.98 -13.25 13.23
CA ASN A 131 2.80 -14.69 13.46
C ASN A 131 1.49 -14.97 14.22
N ALA A 132 1.13 -14.13 15.19
CA ALA A 132 -0.11 -14.29 15.94
C ALA A 132 -1.35 -14.16 15.04
N ILE A 133 -1.36 -13.25 14.07
CA ILE A 133 -2.43 -13.16 13.08
C ILE A 133 -2.43 -14.38 12.17
N ASP A 134 -1.28 -14.75 11.61
CA ASP A 134 -1.14 -15.84 10.65
C ASP A 134 -1.56 -17.20 11.24
N GLN A 135 -1.35 -17.40 12.54
CA GLN A 135 -1.72 -18.62 13.26
C GLN A 135 -3.14 -18.57 13.86
N SER A 136 -3.87 -17.47 13.70
CA SER A 136 -5.21 -17.34 14.28
C SER A 136 -6.27 -18.16 13.51
N ASP A 137 -7.26 -18.66 14.25
CA ASP A 137 -8.43 -19.35 13.68
C ASP A 137 -9.33 -18.41 12.84
N ARG A 138 -9.02 -17.11 12.80
CA ARG A 138 -9.74 -16.10 12.02
C ARG A 138 -9.28 -16.03 10.56
N VAL A 139 -8.13 -16.62 10.22
CA VAL A 139 -7.58 -16.57 8.86
C VAL A 139 -8.57 -17.05 7.77
N PRO A 140 -9.36 -18.12 7.96
CA PRO A 140 -10.35 -18.51 6.95
C PRO A 140 -11.39 -17.43 6.63
N ALA A 141 -11.73 -16.57 7.60
CA ALA A 141 -12.67 -15.46 7.38
C ALA A 141 -12.06 -14.30 6.57
N LEU A 142 -10.74 -14.32 6.32
CA LEU A 142 -10.03 -13.24 5.62
C LEU A 142 -10.03 -13.40 4.09
N THR A 143 -10.46 -14.55 3.56
CA THR A 143 -10.43 -14.83 2.11
C THR A 143 -11.08 -13.74 1.25
N PRO A 144 -12.25 -13.17 1.60
CA PRO A 144 -12.85 -12.09 0.80
C PRO A 144 -11.98 -10.84 0.69
N PHE A 145 -11.12 -10.59 1.68
CA PHE A 145 -10.24 -9.43 1.70
C PHE A 145 -8.94 -9.64 0.91
N MET A 146 -8.76 -10.80 0.28
CA MET A 146 -7.65 -11.02 -0.65
C MET A 146 -7.82 -10.25 -1.96
N GLU A 147 -9.04 -10.04 -2.42
CA GLU A 147 -9.32 -9.32 -3.68
C GLU A 147 -8.75 -7.89 -3.67
N PRO A 148 -9.02 -7.03 -2.67
CA PRO A 148 -8.42 -5.70 -2.63
C PRO A 148 -6.88 -5.74 -2.50
N VAL A 149 -6.31 -6.73 -1.80
CA VAL A 149 -4.85 -6.88 -1.70
C VAL A 149 -4.23 -7.26 -3.06
N LEU A 150 -4.90 -8.14 -3.81
CA LEU A 150 -4.49 -8.52 -5.16
C LEU A 150 -4.56 -7.32 -6.10
N LYS A 151 -5.60 -6.50 -6.01
CA LYS A 151 -5.72 -5.25 -6.77
C LYS A 151 -4.61 -4.27 -6.41
N ASN A 152 -4.37 -4.01 -5.12
CA ASN A 152 -3.26 -3.18 -4.67
C ASN A 152 -1.91 -3.67 -5.22
N THR A 153 -1.67 -4.98 -5.18
CA THR A 153 -0.44 -5.61 -5.70
C THR A 153 -0.32 -5.47 -7.21
N ALA A 154 -1.42 -5.62 -7.95
CA ALA A 154 -1.46 -5.41 -9.39
C ALA A 154 -1.17 -3.95 -9.75
N VAL A 155 -1.83 -2.99 -9.10
CA VAL A 155 -1.57 -1.55 -9.33
C VAL A 155 -0.12 -1.20 -8.98
N MET A 156 0.43 -1.72 -7.88
CA MET A 156 1.85 -1.59 -7.55
C MET A 156 2.74 -2.06 -8.69
N ALA A 157 2.46 -3.25 -9.24
CA ALA A 157 3.24 -3.84 -10.32
C ALA A 157 3.14 -3.08 -11.66
N MET A 158 2.10 -2.24 -11.87
CA MET A 158 2.04 -1.35 -13.04
C MET A 158 3.16 -0.31 -13.03
N ALA A 159 3.54 0.17 -11.85
CA ALA A 159 4.59 1.17 -11.69
C ALA A 159 5.94 0.53 -11.34
N LYS A 160 6.00 -0.18 -10.20
CA LYS A 160 7.19 -0.91 -9.77
C LYS A 160 6.83 -1.95 -8.71
N ALA A 161 7.17 -3.21 -8.97
CA ALA A 161 6.92 -4.31 -8.03
C ALA A 161 7.95 -4.34 -6.90
N GLU A 162 7.87 -3.40 -5.97
CA GLU A 162 8.73 -3.30 -4.79
C GLU A 162 8.00 -2.66 -3.61
N THR A 163 8.50 -2.87 -2.39
CA THR A 163 7.90 -2.31 -1.17
C THR A 163 8.98 -1.72 -0.25
N PRO A 164 8.71 -0.61 0.47
CA PRO A 164 7.54 0.24 0.28
C PRO A 164 7.61 0.95 -1.08
N LEU A 165 6.47 1.08 -1.77
CA LEU A 165 6.33 1.96 -2.93
C LEU A 165 5.57 3.22 -2.48
N LEU A 166 6.26 4.36 -2.51
CA LEU A 166 5.72 5.66 -2.13
C LEU A 166 5.23 6.38 -3.37
N ILE A 167 4.00 6.86 -3.32
CA ILE A 167 3.34 7.55 -4.42
C ILE A 167 2.74 8.85 -3.88
N PHE A 168 3.10 9.99 -4.47
CA PHE A 168 2.59 11.29 -4.05
C PHE A 168 2.68 12.31 -5.18
N GLN A 169 1.83 13.33 -5.11
CA GLN A 169 1.94 14.49 -5.99
C GLN A 169 3.04 15.42 -5.47
N THR A 170 3.89 15.91 -6.37
CA THR A 170 4.94 16.88 -6.03
C THR A 170 4.38 18.28 -5.89
N SER A 171 5.14 19.19 -5.28
CA SER A 171 4.79 20.62 -5.20
C SER A 171 4.68 21.30 -6.57
N GLU A 172 5.29 20.72 -7.60
CA GLU A 172 5.22 21.17 -9.00
C GLU A 172 4.00 20.59 -9.74
N GLY A 173 3.19 19.76 -9.07
CA GLY A 173 1.97 19.17 -9.61
C GLY A 173 2.19 17.86 -10.37
N GLY A 174 3.43 17.38 -10.51
CA GLY A 174 3.76 16.09 -11.12
C GLY A 174 3.58 14.91 -10.18
N LEU A 175 3.68 13.68 -10.71
CA LEU A 175 3.62 12.45 -9.92
C LEU A 175 5.03 11.98 -9.55
N SER A 176 5.25 11.70 -8.27
CA SER A 176 6.44 11.01 -7.78
C SER A 176 6.09 9.58 -7.39
N ILE A 177 6.87 8.63 -7.91
CA ILE A 177 6.81 7.20 -7.56
C ILE A 177 8.22 6.78 -7.16
N SER A 178 8.38 6.30 -5.92
CA SER A 178 9.70 5.95 -5.39
C SER A 178 9.66 4.68 -4.56
N GLY A 179 10.63 3.80 -4.81
CA GLY A 179 10.86 2.59 -4.03
C GLY A 179 11.74 2.80 -2.82
N GLY A 180 11.43 2.09 -1.76
CA GLY A 180 12.22 2.13 -0.54
C GLY A 180 12.08 3.48 0.17
N ILE A 181 13.06 3.83 0.99
CA ILE A 181 13.04 5.09 1.73
C ILE A 181 13.80 6.15 0.92
N PRO A 182 13.18 7.26 0.50
CA PRO A 182 13.88 8.30 -0.26
C PRO A 182 15.08 8.87 0.51
N VAL A 183 16.25 8.88 -0.14
CA VAL A 183 17.47 9.47 0.42
C VAL A 183 17.35 10.99 0.43
N GLY A 184 17.58 11.62 1.59
CA GLY A 184 17.49 13.08 1.76
C GLY A 184 16.12 13.61 2.22
N GLY A 185 15.15 12.72 2.44
CA GLY A 185 13.79 13.09 2.85
C GLY A 185 12.93 13.61 1.69
N TYR A 186 11.61 13.69 1.92
CA TYR A 186 10.63 13.98 0.86
C TYR A 186 9.56 14.99 1.29
N ILE A 187 9.57 15.47 2.54
CA ILE A 187 8.54 16.39 3.04
C ILE A 187 8.49 17.70 2.25
N GLY A 188 9.64 18.22 1.82
CA GLY A 188 9.73 19.44 1.03
C GLY A 188 9.29 19.27 -0.43
N THR A 189 9.21 18.04 -0.93
CA THR A 189 8.86 17.75 -2.33
C THR A 189 7.39 17.39 -2.50
N ILE A 190 6.69 16.93 -1.46
CA ILE A 190 5.27 16.61 -1.53
C ILE A 190 4.43 17.89 -1.61
N GLY A 191 3.52 17.95 -2.57
CA GLY A 191 2.51 18.99 -2.68
C GLY A 191 1.54 18.96 -1.49
N ALA A 192 1.24 20.12 -0.93
CA ALA A 192 0.18 20.25 0.07
C ALA A 192 -1.16 20.43 -0.64
N LYS A 193 -2.20 19.69 -0.24
CA LYS A 193 -3.57 20.10 -0.57
C LYS A 193 -3.82 21.46 0.09
N ASN A 194 -4.15 22.48 -0.70
CA ASN A 194 -4.70 23.69 -0.14
C ASN A 194 -6.06 23.34 0.49
N PRO A 195 -6.34 23.85 1.72
CA PRO A 195 -7.63 23.65 2.38
C PRO A 195 -8.79 24.23 1.57
#